data_AF-A0A527Z4D6-F1
#
_entry.id   AF-A0A527Z4D6-F1
#
_cell.length_a   1.000
_cell.length_b   1.000
_cell.length_c   1.000
_cell.angle_alpha   90.00
_cell.angle_beta   90.00
_cell.angle_gamma   90.00
#
_symmetry.space_group_name_H-M   'P 1'
#
loop_
_entity.id
_entity.type
_entity.pdbx_description
1 polymer ?
#
loop_
_entity_poly.entity_id
_entity_poly.type
_entity_poly.pdbx_seq_one_letter_code
_entity_poly.pdbx_strand_id
1 'polypeptide(L)'
;TVPVPELNRSQSAQEAAPADVPIPEPRPADAPKADQPATDKMDQQKSDQHQEARPEPPAIAPTPSEKPAEAQPPATVPKPPEKPAQAQQKEIPPDPRSAFVPQEKMPDEELACRRRLKSMGVDFEERKAEHDAAIGCSVPYPIALKTLGKSLDINPETELNCQMAEAAARFATD
;
A
#
# COMPACT_ATOMS: atom_id res chain seq x y z
N THR A 1 -2.56 13.77 45.07
CA THR A 1 -1.39 13.73 44.15
C THR A 1 -0.73 12.39 44.28
N VAL A 2 -0.93 11.52 43.29
CA VAL A 2 -0.30 10.19 43.24
C VAL A 2 0.98 10.35 42.41
N PRO A 3 2.17 9.96 42.92
CA PRO A 3 3.39 10.08 42.14
C PRO A 3 3.42 8.98 41.06
N VAL A 4 3.69 9.39 39.83
CA VAL A 4 3.98 8.48 38.71
C VAL A 4 5.38 7.90 38.93
N PRO A 5 5.60 6.58 38.80
CA PRO A 5 6.93 6.01 38.92
C PRO A 5 7.78 6.38 37.70
N GLU A 6 8.95 6.98 37.93
CA GLU A 6 9.99 7.20 36.91
C GLU A 6 10.62 5.85 36.53
N LEU A 7 10.24 5.33 35.37
CA LEU A 7 10.81 4.13 34.77
C LEU A 7 11.42 4.46 33.40
N ASN A 8 12.27 5.47 33.32
CA ASN A 8 13.16 5.63 32.16
C ASN A 8 14.39 6.50 32.43
N ARG A 9 15.16 6.16 33.46
CA ARG A 9 16.44 6.80 33.74
C ARG A 9 17.58 5.91 33.23
N SER A 10 18.04 6.25 32.03
CA SER A 10 19.38 6.01 31.47
C SER A 10 20.17 4.79 32.00
N GLN A 11 20.14 3.69 31.25
CA GLN A 11 21.24 2.73 31.23
C GLN A 11 21.98 2.89 29.90
N SER A 12 22.98 3.76 29.89
CA SER A 12 24.08 3.68 28.94
C SER A 12 25.06 2.61 29.43
N ALA A 13 25.53 1.80 28.48
CA ALA A 13 26.62 0.84 28.56
C ALA A 13 26.36 -0.48 29.32
N GLN A 14 25.78 -1.45 28.64
CA GLN A 14 26.39 -2.79 28.57
C GLN A 14 26.43 -3.25 27.12
N GLU A 15 27.62 -3.13 26.55
CA GLU A 15 28.09 -3.83 25.37
C GLU A 15 28.01 -5.34 25.67
N ALA A 16 27.10 -6.04 25.00
CA ALA A 16 27.13 -7.48 24.87
C ALA A 16 26.80 -7.81 23.41
N ALA A 17 27.76 -8.46 22.75
CA ALA A 17 27.73 -8.85 21.35
C ALA A 17 26.47 -9.63 20.96
N PRO A 18 26.02 -9.56 19.69
CA PRO A 18 24.77 -10.19 19.26
C PRO A 18 24.84 -11.71 19.35
N ALA A 19 23.72 -12.31 19.77
CA ALA A 19 23.48 -13.73 19.57
C ALA A 19 23.46 -14.02 18.05
N ASP A 20 24.21 -15.05 17.69
CA ASP A 20 24.40 -15.61 16.36
C ASP A 20 23.05 -15.81 15.64
N VAL A 21 22.74 -14.95 14.66
CA VAL A 21 21.63 -15.18 13.72
C VAL A 21 22.20 -16.10 12.63
N PRO A 22 21.65 -17.30 12.41
CA PRO A 22 22.18 -18.19 11.38
C PRO A 22 22.03 -17.53 10.01
N ILE A 23 23.18 -17.30 9.36
CA ILE A 23 23.26 -16.78 8.00
C ILE A 23 22.74 -17.87 7.05
N PRO A 24 21.76 -17.59 6.18
CA PRO A 24 21.34 -18.53 5.13
C PRO A 24 22.52 -18.87 4.21
N GLU A 25 22.75 -20.15 3.94
CA GLU A 25 23.83 -20.61 3.07
C GLU A 25 23.74 -20.02 1.64
N PRO A 26 24.87 -19.69 1.01
CA PRO A 26 24.89 -19.23 -0.37
C PRO A 26 24.40 -20.32 -1.34
N ARG A 27 23.70 -19.89 -2.39
CA ARG A 27 23.20 -20.77 -3.45
C ARG A 27 24.37 -21.56 -4.08
N PRO A 28 24.24 -22.89 -4.31
CA PRO A 28 25.28 -23.71 -4.92
C PRO A 28 25.72 -23.17 -6.28
N ALA A 29 27.03 -23.20 -6.55
CA ALA A 29 27.64 -22.74 -7.79
C ALA A 29 27.26 -23.59 -9.04
N ASP A 30 26.56 -24.71 -8.85
CA ASP A 30 26.17 -25.65 -9.90
C ASP A 30 24.75 -25.39 -10.46
N ALA A 31 24.15 -24.24 -10.15
CA ALA A 31 22.92 -23.83 -10.82
C ALA A 31 23.22 -23.51 -12.30
N PRO A 32 22.54 -24.14 -13.28
CA PRO A 32 22.81 -23.86 -14.68
C PRO A 32 22.52 -22.40 -15.00
N LYS A 33 23.56 -21.68 -15.42
CA LYS A 33 23.48 -20.30 -15.95
C LYS A 33 22.71 -20.32 -17.27
N ALA A 34 21.59 -19.61 -17.31
CA ALA A 34 20.88 -19.32 -18.55
C ALA A 34 21.47 -18.06 -19.18
N ASP A 35 22.34 -18.22 -20.18
CA ASP A 35 22.66 -17.16 -21.15
C ASP A 35 23.00 -17.82 -22.51
N GLN A 36 22.00 -17.94 -23.41
CA GLN A 36 21.87 -17.22 -24.70
C GLN A 36 22.57 -17.92 -25.90
N PRO A 37 22.40 -17.48 -27.17
CA PRO A 37 21.19 -17.42 -28.01
C PRO A 37 21.39 -18.19 -29.35
N ALA A 38 20.32 -18.45 -30.12
CA ALA A 38 20.47 -18.83 -31.53
C ALA A 38 19.35 -18.20 -32.37
N THR A 39 19.73 -17.17 -33.11
CA THR A 39 18.95 -16.60 -34.20
C THR A 39 19.26 -17.32 -35.52
N ASP A 40 18.24 -17.36 -36.38
CA ASP A 40 18.30 -17.17 -37.84
C ASP A 40 17.97 -18.37 -38.76
N LYS A 41 16.71 -18.34 -39.25
CA LYS A 41 16.21 -18.55 -40.62
C LYS A 41 16.32 -19.93 -41.29
N MET A 42 15.16 -20.45 -41.71
CA MET A 42 14.94 -20.84 -43.10
C MET A 42 13.44 -20.78 -43.46
N ASP A 43 13.09 -19.72 -44.19
CA ASP A 43 11.84 -19.54 -44.94
C ASP A 43 11.79 -20.51 -46.14
N GLN A 44 10.67 -21.24 -46.28
CA GLN A 44 9.95 -21.57 -47.52
C GLN A 44 9.31 -22.96 -47.42
N GLN A 45 8.02 -23.02 -47.11
CA GLN A 45 7.14 -23.73 -48.04
C GLN A 45 5.77 -23.04 -48.09
N LYS A 46 5.48 -22.65 -49.33
CA LYS A 46 4.33 -21.93 -49.84
C LYS A 46 3.02 -22.65 -49.50
N SER A 47 2.05 -21.82 -49.10
CA SER A 47 0.65 -21.81 -49.53
C SER A 47 0.11 -23.14 -50.07
N ASP A 48 -0.77 -23.76 -49.31
CA ASP A 48 -2.12 -24.18 -49.72
C ASP A 48 -2.64 -25.24 -48.73
N GLN A 49 -3.90 -25.10 -48.34
CA GLN A 49 -4.62 -25.88 -47.32
C GLN A 49 -4.34 -25.55 -45.86
N HIS A 50 -5.12 -24.63 -45.31
CA HIS A 50 -5.90 -24.86 -44.08
C HIS A 50 -7.04 -23.82 -44.04
N GLN A 51 -7.90 -23.83 -45.05
CA GLN A 51 -9.33 -23.69 -44.75
C GLN A 51 -9.79 -25.10 -44.40
N GLU A 52 -9.99 -25.38 -43.11
CA GLU A 52 -11.21 -25.96 -42.55
C GLU A 52 -10.98 -26.25 -41.05
N ALA A 53 -12.03 -26.01 -40.26
CA ALA A 53 -12.19 -26.43 -38.87
C ALA A 53 -11.21 -25.84 -37.82
N ARG A 54 -11.42 -24.58 -37.44
CA ARG A 54 -11.30 -24.23 -36.01
C ARG A 54 -12.23 -25.21 -35.26
N PRO A 55 -11.75 -26.00 -34.28
CA PRO A 55 -12.65 -26.77 -33.43
C PRO A 55 -13.60 -25.78 -32.78
N GLU A 56 -14.89 -25.89 -33.07
CA GLU A 56 -15.90 -25.19 -32.27
C GLU A 56 -15.68 -25.61 -30.81
N PRO A 57 -15.61 -24.65 -29.88
CA PRO A 57 -15.63 -25.00 -28.47
C PRO A 57 -16.90 -25.82 -28.21
N PRO A 58 -16.85 -26.86 -27.36
CA PRO A 58 -18.01 -27.69 -27.07
C PRO A 58 -19.18 -26.79 -26.66
N ALA A 59 -20.32 -26.95 -27.33
CA ALA A 59 -21.51 -26.10 -27.18
C ALA A 59 -22.15 -26.16 -25.78
N ILE A 60 -21.59 -26.93 -24.85
CA ILE A 60 -22.08 -27.07 -23.48
C ILE A 60 -20.91 -26.80 -22.54
N ALA A 61 -20.87 -25.59 -22.00
CA ALA A 61 -20.21 -25.38 -20.71
C ALA A 61 -20.95 -26.24 -19.67
N PRO A 62 -20.26 -26.89 -18.72
CA PRO A 62 -20.95 -27.53 -17.61
C PRO A 62 -21.80 -26.46 -16.92
N THR A 63 -23.11 -26.68 -16.90
CA THR A 63 -24.02 -25.81 -16.16
C THR A 63 -23.62 -25.87 -14.69
N PRO A 64 -23.46 -24.73 -14.00
CA PRO A 64 -23.33 -24.72 -12.55
C PRO A 64 -24.49 -25.54 -11.98
N SER A 65 -24.18 -26.50 -11.09
CA SER A 65 -25.22 -27.26 -10.40
C SER A 65 -26.22 -26.28 -9.78
N GLU A 66 -27.52 -26.58 -9.95
CA GLU A 66 -28.57 -25.80 -9.31
C GLU A 66 -28.25 -25.67 -7.82
N LYS A 67 -28.34 -24.43 -7.34
CA LYS A 67 -28.26 -24.12 -5.91
C LYS A 67 -29.20 -25.10 -5.18
N PRO A 68 -28.72 -25.83 -4.16
CA PRO A 68 -29.57 -26.72 -3.39
C PRO A 68 -30.85 -25.98 -3.01
N ALA A 69 -32.00 -26.64 -3.20
CA ALA A 69 -33.30 -26.10 -2.82
C ALA A 69 -33.16 -25.43 -1.45
N GLU A 70 -33.49 -24.14 -1.40
CA GLU A 70 -33.49 -23.36 -0.18
C GLU A 70 -34.15 -24.20 0.90
N ALA A 71 -33.36 -24.63 1.89
CA ALA A 71 -33.91 -25.08 3.14
C ALA A 71 -34.82 -23.94 3.57
N GLN A 72 -36.14 -24.21 3.64
CA GLN A 72 -37.08 -23.22 4.12
C GLN A 72 -36.51 -22.71 5.44
N PRO A 73 -36.23 -21.41 5.57
CA PRO A 73 -35.72 -20.89 6.82
C PRO A 73 -36.72 -21.32 7.90
N PRO A 74 -36.27 -21.77 9.07
CA PRO A 74 -37.19 -22.03 10.16
C PRO A 74 -38.11 -20.81 10.29
N ALA A 75 -39.42 -21.03 10.43
CA ALA A 75 -40.46 -19.98 10.45
C ALA A 75 -40.31 -18.95 11.61
N THR A 76 -39.17 -18.97 12.28
CA THR A 76 -38.75 -18.13 13.39
C THR A 76 -37.27 -17.80 13.25
N VAL A 77 -36.83 -17.28 12.10
CA VAL A 77 -35.69 -16.36 12.11
C VAL A 77 -36.23 -15.06 12.70
N PRO A 78 -35.79 -14.62 13.89
CA PRO A 78 -36.13 -13.29 14.37
C PRO A 78 -35.66 -12.32 13.29
N LYS A 79 -36.61 -11.56 12.71
CA LYS A 79 -36.26 -10.49 11.77
C LYS A 79 -35.20 -9.65 12.46
N PRO A 80 -34.03 -9.38 11.84
CA PRO A 80 -33.07 -8.44 12.40
C PRO A 80 -33.87 -7.20 12.79
N PRO A 81 -33.73 -6.69 14.03
CA PRO A 81 -34.50 -5.54 14.45
C PRO A 81 -34.37 -4.47 13.37
N GLU A 82 -35.51 -3.94 12.90
CA GLU A 82 -35.48 -2.81 11.98
C GLU A 82 -34.54 -1.78 12.61
N LYS A 83 -33.52 -1.37 11.86
CA LYS A 83 -32.59 -0.32 12.28
C LYS A 83 -33.49 0.81 12.78
N PRO A 84 -33.44 1.18 14.08
CA PRO A 84 -34.41 2.10 14.65
C PRO A 84 -34.51 3.30 13.71
N ALA A 85 -35.72 3.62 13.25
CA ALA A 85 -36.00 4.74 12.35
C ALA A 85 -35.25 5.96 12.88
N GLN A 86 -34.11 6.25 12.25
CA GLN A 86 -33.12 7.28 12.60
C GLN A 86 -33.37 7.87 13.98
N ALA A 87 -33.20 7.05 15.02
CA ALA A 87 -33.25 7.54 16.39
C ALA A 87 -32.03 8.45 16.50
N GLN A 88 -32.25 9.75 16.26
CA GLN A 88 -31.32 10.87 16.29
C GLN A 88 -29.88 10.38 16.23
N GLN A 89 -29.32 10.27 15.02
CA GLN A 89 -27.88 10.04 14.85
C GLN A 89 -27.19 11.00 15.79
N LYS A 90 -26.73 10.48 16.92
CA LYS A 90 -26.09 11.25 17.96
C LYS A 90 -24.84 11.74 17.25
N GLU A 91 -24.81 13.03 16.95
CA GLU A 91 -23.80 13.66 16.10
C GLU A 91 -22.45 13.17 16.60
N ILE A 92 -21.85 12.23 15.87
CA ILE A 92 -20.60 11.61 16.28
C ILE A 92 -19.59 12.74 16.15
N PRO A 93 -18.87 13.11 17.21
CA PRO A 93 -17.91 14.20 17.14
C PRO A 93 -16.94 13.96 15.98
N PRO A 94 -16.60 14.99 15.20
CA PRO A 94 -15.69 14.84 14.07
C PRO A 94 -14.32 14.32 14.53
N ASP A 95 -13.65 13.54 13.68
CA ASP A 95 -12.27 13.08 13.97
C ASP A 95 -11.37 14.31 14.16
N PRO A 96 -10.60 14.39 15.25
CA PRO A 96 -9.72 15.53 15.50
C PRO A 96 -8.72 15.77 14.37
N ARG A 97 -8.39 14.75 13.57
CA ARG A 97 -7.51 14.89 12.40
C ARG A 97 -8.14 15.71 11.27
N SER A 98 -9.45 15.65 11.14
CA SER A 98 -10.20 16.43 10.15
C SER A 98 -10.16 17.93 10.44
N ALA A 99 -9.93 18.32 11.70
CA ALA A 99 -9.85 19.71 12.12
C ALA A 99 -8.46 20.34 11.93
N PHE A 100 -7.43 19.58 11.51
CA PHE A 100 -6.13 20.18 11.25
C PHE A 100 -6.21 21.15 10.09
N VAL A 101 -5.53 22.29 10.22
CA VAL A 101 -5.39 23.28 9.15
C VAL A 101 -3.93 23.72 9.09
N PRO A 102 -3.46 24.21 7.93
CA PRO A 102 -2.13 24.80 7.84
C PRO A 102 -2.03 25.97 8.81
N GLN A 103 -0.92 26.03 9.52
CA GLN A 103 -0.54 27.18 10.33
C GLN A 103 0.05 28.27 9.41
N GLU A 104 0.04 29.52 9.88
CA GLU A 104 0.62 30.66 9.15
C GLU A 104 2.10 30.44 8.81
N LYS A 105 2.82 29.76 9.72
CA LYS A 105 4.19 29.32 9.51
C LYS A 105 4.26 27.80 9.52
N MET A 106 4.98 27.23 8.56
CA MET A 106 5.24 25.79 8.52
C MET A 106 5.98 25.34 9.80
N PRO A 107 5.50 24.31 10.50
CA PRO A 107 6.09 23.86 11.75
C PRO A 107 7.49 23.28 11.52
N ASP A 108 8.35 23.44 12.52
CA ASP A 108 9.76 23.03 12.41
C ASP A 108 9.91 21.51 12.18
N GLU A 109 8.97 20.70 12.66
CA GLU A 109 8.93 19.25 12.42
C GLU A 109 8.76 18.92 10.93
N GLU A 110 7.84 19.61 10.25
CA GLU A 110 7.57 19.45 8.82
C GLU A 110 8.78 19.90 8.00
N LEU A 111 9.39 21.03 8.36
CA LEU A 111 10.64 21.50 7.73
C LEU A 111 11.80 20.51 7.94
N ALA A 112 11.91 19.92 9.13
CA ALA A 112 12.90 18.90 9.42
C ALA A 112 12.67 17.63 8.59
N CYS A 113 11.42 17.19 8.46
CA CYS A 113 11.05 16.06 7.61
C CYS A 113 11.41 16.30 6.14
N ARG A 114 11.11 17.49 5.59
CA ARG A 114 11.49 17.88 4.23
C ARG A 114 13.00 17.87 4.00
N ARG A 115 13.79 18.28 5.00
CA ARG A 115 15.26 18.19 4.95
C ARG A 115 15.73 16.73 4.93
N ARG A 116 15.11 15.86 5.73
CA ARG A 116 15.43 14.42 5.74
C ARG A 116 15.08 13.75 4.41
N LEU A 117 13.93 14.04 3.83
CA LEU A 117 13.55 13.57 2.49
C LEU A 117 14.59 13.95 1.43
N LYS A 118 14.97 15.23 1.37
CA LYS A 118 16.01 15.71 0.45
C LYS A 118 17.35 15.00 0.68
N SER A 119 17.71 14.74 1.93
CA SER A 119 18.97 14.03 2.25
C SER A 119 18.99 12.57 1.78
N MET A 120 17.83 11.92 1.69
CA MET A 120 17.67 10.58 1.13
C MET A 120 17.62 10.56 -0.41
N GLY A 121 17.61 11.74 -1.05
CA GLY A 121 17.52 11.87 -2.50
C GLY A 121 16.10 11.78 -3.05
N VAL A 122 15.08 12.01 -2.21
CA VAL A 122 13.68 12.09 -2.65
C VAL A 122 13.43 13.43 -3.34
N ASP A 123 12.93 13.39 -4.57
CA ASP A 123 12.40 14.55 -5.28
C ASP A 123 10.90 14.69 -5.04
N PHE A 124 10.49 15.86 -4.59
CA PHE A 124 9.09 16.18 -4.31
C PHE A 124 8.76 17.65 -4.59
N GLU A 125 7.49 17.91 -4.86
CA GLU A 125 6.92 19.26 -4.96
C GLU A 125 6.01 19.55 -3.76
N GLU A 126 6.04 20.79 -3.28
CA GLU A 126 5.11 21.23 -2.25
C GLU A 126 3.76 21.54 -2.88
N ARG A 127 2.68 20.99 -2.32
CA ARG A 127 1.32 21.21 -2.82
C ARG A 127 0.54 22.11 -1.87
N LYS A 128 -0.53 22.71 -2.40
CA LYS A 128 -1.45 23.51 -1.59
C LYS A 128 -2.16 22.61 -0.59
N ALA A 129 -2.35 23.11 0.62
CA ALA A 129 -3.16 22.44 1.62
C ALA A 129 -4.55 22.05 1.11
N GLU A 130 -4.97 20.83 1.45
CA GLU A 130 -6.29 20.30 1.15
C GLU A 130 -7.11 20.23 2.42
N HIS A 131 -8.31 20.81 2.42
CA HIS A 131 -9.17 20.85 3.59
C HIS A 131 -10.65 20.92 3.22
N ASP A 132 -11.39 19.89 3.58
CA ASP A 132 -12.85 19.80 3.51
C ASP A 132 -13.39 19.35 4.87
N ALA A 133 -13.92 20.31 5.64
CA ALA A 133 -14.46 20.07 6.97
C ALA A 133 -15.79 19.27 6.96
N ALA A 134 -16.52 19.27 5.84
CA ALA A 134 -17.80 18.56 5.74
C ALA A 134 -17.58 17.05 5.53
N ILE A 135 -16.56 16.68 4.76
CA ILE A 135 -16.18 15.28 4.50
C ILE A 135 -15.11 14.80 5.51
N GLY A 136 -14.44 15.73 6.18
CA GLY A 136 -13.39 15.46 7.15
C GLY A 136 -12.02 15.19 6.53
N CYS A 137 -11.80 15.64 5.29
CA CYS A 137 -10.51 15.56 4.62
C CYS A 137 -9.63 16.71 5.10
N SER A 138 -8.44 16.41 5.64
CA SER A 138 -7.45 17.45 5.94
C SER A 138 -6.03 16.95 5.72
N VAL A 139 -5.31 17.67 4.85
CA VAL A 139 -3.87 17.51 4.63
C VAL A 139 -3.25 18.91 4.60
N PRO A 140 -2.66 19.39 5.72
CA PRO A 140 -2.21 20.77 5.84
C PRO A 140 -0.94 21.09 5.05
N TYR A 141 -0.03 20.12 4.88
CA TYR A 141 1.24 20.31 4.18
C TYR A 141 1.53 19.17 3.20
N PRO A 142 0.72 19.01 2.15
CA PRO A 142 0.91 17.92 1.19
C PRO A 142 2.19 18.12 0.37
N ILE A 143 2.81 17.00 0.01
CA ILE A 143 3.92 16.93 -0.94
C ILE A 143 3.63 15.90 -2.02
N ALA A 144 3.88 16.26 -3.28
CA ALA A 144 3.78 15.35 -4.41
C ALA A 144 5.15 14.71 -4.66
N LEU A 145 5.25 13.40 -4.47
CA LEU A 145 6.49 12.67 -4.70
C LEU A 145 6.68 12.36 -6.18
N LYS A 146 7.89 12.60 -6.68
CA LYS A 146 8.35 12.20 -8.01
C LYS A 146 9.28 10.99 -7.95
N THR A 147 10.08 10.88 -6.90
CA THR A 147 10.98 9.75 -6.69
C THR A 147 10.96 9.28 -5.24
N LEU A 148 11.35 8.03 -5.01
CA LEU A 148 11.74 7.52 -3.69
C LEU A 148 13.22 7.18 -3.74
N GLY A 149 14.03 8.02 -3.11
CA GLY A 149 15.48 7.92 -3.19
C GLY A 149 16.00 8.10 -4.61
N LYS A 150 17.13 7.48 -4.93
CA LYS A 150 17.88 7.74 -6.17
C LYS A 150 17.46 6.89 -7.38
N SER A 151 16.60 5.89 -7.18
CA SER A 151 16.41 4.82 -8.17
C SER A 151 14.96 4.45 -8.47
N LEU A 152 13.99 4.94 -7.67
CA LEU A 152 12.59 4.61 -7.86
C LEU A 152 11.82 5.85 -8.31
N ASP A 153 11.37 5.86 -9.55
CA ASP A 153 10.46 6.87 -10.07
C ASP A 153 9.02 6.54 -9.67
N ILE A 154 8.26 7.55 -9.23
CA ILE A 154 6.83 7.47 -8.94
C ILE A 154 6.05 8.18 -10.05
N ASN A 155 5.22 7.41 -10.76
CA ASN A 155 4.33 7.93 -11.79
C ASN A 155 2.95 7.23 -11.72
N PRO A 156 1.83 7.98 -11.59
CA PRO A 156 1.76 9.44 -11.47
C PRO A 156 2.31 9.95 -10.13
N GLU A 157 2.63 11.25 -10.07
CA GLU A 157 3.02 11.90 -8.82
C GLU A 157 1.99 11.60 -7.73
N THR A 158 2.47 11.18 -6.56
CA THR A 158 1.59 10.79 -5.45
C THR A 158 1.66 11.83 -4.34
N GLU A 159 0.51 12.36 -3.95
CA GLU A 159 0.40 13.34 -2.87
C GLU A 159 0.29 12.66 -1.51
N LEU A 160 1.26 12.94 -0.64
CA LEU A 160 1.40 12.34 0.68
C LEU A 160 1.67 13.44 1.72
N ASN A 161 1.42 13.14 2.99
CA ASN A 161 2.00 13.93 4.07
C ASN A 161 3.49 13.59 4.24
N CYS A 162 4.27 14.48 4.87
CA CYS A 162 5.71 14.30 4.96
C CYS A 162 6.12 13.05 5.76
N GLN A 163 5.43 12.76 6.86
CA GLN A 163 5.72 11.57 7.69
C GLN A 163 5.59 10.27 6.89
N MET A 164 4.55 10.15 6.07
CA MET A 164 4.32 9.01 5.20
C MET A 164 5.37 8.92 4.08
N ALA A 165 5.70 10.05 3.45
CA ALA A 165 6.76 10.10 2.46
C ALA A 165 8.11 9.68 3.06
N GLU A 166 8.41 10.09 4.29
CA GLU A 166 9.66 9.74 4.97
C GLU A 166 9.71 8.24 5.28
N ALA A 167 8.61 7.65 5.74
CA ALA A 167 8.50 6.21 5.94
C ALA A 167 8.72 5.44 4.62
N ALA A 168 8.08 5.89 3.52
CA ALA A 168 8.24 5.28 2.20
C ALA A 168 9.69 5.40 1.69
N ALA A 169 10.32 6.55 1.88
CA ALA A 169 11.70 6.77 1.48
C ALA A 169 12.68 5.90 2.28
N ARG A 170 12.47 5.75 3.59
CA ARG A 170 13.27 4.84 4.42
C ARG A 170 13.12 3.40 3.99
N PHE A 171 11.89 2.97 3.70
CA PHE A 171 11.61 1.63 3.20
C PHE A 171 12.31 1.36 1.85
N ALA A 172 12.37 2.34 0.95
CA ALA A 172 13.05 2.19 -0.34
C ALA A 172 14.59 2.10 -0.22
N THR A 173 15.16 2.43 0.94
CA THR A 173 16.60 2.39 1.20
C THR A 173 17.05 1.21 2.07
N ASP A 174 16.11 0.52 2.73
CA ASP A 174 16.36 -0.68 3.55
C ASP A 174 16.38 -1.93 2.66
#